data_AF-A0A4S0ITM4-F1
#
_entry.id   AF-A0A4S0ITM4-F1
#
_cell.length_a   1.000
_cell.length_b   1.000
_cell.length_c   1.000
_cell.angle_alpha   90.00
_cell.angle_beta   90.00
_cell.angle_gamma   90.00
#
_symmetry.space_group_name_H-M   'P 1'
#
loop_
_entity.id
_entity.type
_entity.pdbx_description
1 polymer ?
#
loop_
_entity_poly.entity_id
_entity_poly.type
_entity_poly.pdbx_seq_one_letter_code
_entity_poly.pdbx_strand_id
1 'polypeptide(L)' 'NRAGIGQDGAGNLGIIRQEGSGHSATLRQGGDDNSYGIFQFGRNTDANVAQDGDGQSGAAVLFGW' A
#
# COMPACT_ATOMS: atom_id res chain seq x y z
N ASN A 1 -11.95 -5.57 -6.20
CA ASN A 1 -10.84 -4.90 -5.49
C ASN A 1 -9.75 -4.59 -6.51
N ARG A 2 -9.08 -3.45 -6.37
CA ARG A 2 -7.95 -3.04 -7.20
C ARG A 2 -6.76 -2.76 -6.28
N ALA A 3 -5.61 -3.34 -6.60
CA ALA A 3 -4.37 -3.10 -5.89
C ALA A 3 -3.27 -2.80 -6.92
N GLY A 4 -2.46 -1.79 -6.64
CA GLY A 4 -1.29 -1.44 -7.43
C GLY A 4 -0.11 -1.10 -6.53
N ILE A 5 1.05 -1.66 -6.84
CA ILE A 5 2.32 -1.28 -6.21
C ILE A 5 3.22 -0.78 -7.33
N GLY A 6 3.66 0.48 -7.23
CA GLY A 6 4.68 1.08 -8.08
C GLY A 6 5.94 1.35 -7.25
N GLN A 7 7.09 0.93 -7.75
CA GLN A 7 8.37 1.09 -7.08
C GLN A 7 9.34 1.76 -8.05
N ASP A 8 9.89 2.91 -7.65
CA ASP A 8 10.96 3.63 -8.33
C ASP A 8 12.18 3.63 -7.40
N GLY A 9 13.02 2.60 -7.52
CA GLY A 9 14.20 2.36 -6.69
C GLY A 9 14.48 0.86 -6.52
N ALA A 10 15.49 0.52 -5.73
CA ALA A 10 15.91 -0.85 -5.44
C ALA A 10 15.59 -1.25 -3.98
N GLY A 11 15.38 -2.54 -3.72
CA GLY A 11 15.19 -3.05 -2.35
C GLY A 11 13.83 -2.75 -1.71
N ASN A 12 12.91 -2.12 -2.44
CA ASN A 12 11.58 -1.81 -1.94
C ASN A 12 10.70 -3.06 -1.76
N LEU A 13 9.99 -3.14 -0.65
CA LEU A 13 8.99 -4.16 -0.33
C LEU A 13 7.61 -3.53 -0.15
N GLY A 14 6.66 -3.91 -1.00
CA GLY A 14 5.26 -3.49 -0.89
C GLY A 14 4.34 -4.69 -0.67
N ILE A 15 3.40 -4.58 0.27
CA ILE A 15 2.36 -5.57 0.52
C ILE A 15 1.00 -4.86 0.49
N ILE A 16 0.05 -5.39 -0.29
CA ILE A 16 -1.34 -4.96 -0.25
C ILE A 16 -2.22 -6.18 -0.01
N ARG A 17 -3.03 -6.16 1.05
CA ARG A 17 -4.01 -7.19 1.39
C ARG A 17 -5.39 -6.56 1.45
N GLN A 18 -6.32 -7.07 0.64
CA GLN A 18 -7.69 -6.58 0.55
C GLN A 18 -8.67 -7.72 0.83
N GLU A 19 -9.39 -7.64 1.93
CA GLU A 19 -10.37 -8.64 2.37
C GLU A 19 -11.77 -8.03 2.39
N GLY A 20 -12.60 -8.41 1.41
CA GLY A 20 -13.93 -7.85 1.22
C GLY A 20 -14.18 -7.39 -0.22
N SER A 21 -15.03 -6.39 -0.46
CA SER A 21 -15.44 -6.00 -1.83
C SER A 21 -15.45 -4.48 -2.06
N GLY A 22 -14.96 -4.05 -3.22
CA GLY A 22 -14.95 -2.63 -3.62
C GLY A 22 -13.70 -1.87 -3.18
N HIS A 23 -12.65 -2.56 -2.74
CA HIS A 23 -11.42 -1.92 -2.29
C HIS A 23 -10.57 -1.39 -3.44
N SER A 24 -9.89 -0.28 -3.21
CA SER A 24 -8.90 0.34 -4.09
C SER A 24 -7.65 0.67 -3.27
N ALA A 25 -6.49 0.19 -3.67
CA ALA A 25 -5.23 0.51 -3.00
C ALA A 25 -4.12 0.77 -4.01
N THR A 26 -3.38 1.85 -3.80
CA THR A 26 -2.16 2.17 -4.54
C THR A 26 -1.05 2.45 -3.55
N LEU A 27 0.09 1.78 -3.73
CA LEU A 27 1.33 2.03 -3.02
C LEU A 27 2.39 2.49 -4.02
N ARG A 28 2.96 3.67 -3.84
CA ARG A 28 4.09 4.19 -4.62
C ARG A 28 5.30 4.32 -3.69
N GLN A 29 6.40 3.66 -4.00
CA GLN A 29 7.65 3.73 -3.24
C GLN A 29 8.73 4.33 -4.15
N GLY A 30 9.11 5.59 -3.92
CA GLY A 30 10.25 6.24 -4.56
C GLY A 30 11.43 6.28 -3.60
N GLY A 31 12.62 5.83 -4.03
CA GLY A 31 13.81 5.66 -3.19
C GLY A 31 14.14 4.19 -2.94
N ASP A 32 15.17 3.93 -2.16
CA ASP A 32 15.71 2.58 -1.93
C ASP A 32 15.33 2.01 -0.56
N ASP A 33 15.23 0.68 -0.44
CA ASP A 33 15.00 -0.06 0.81
C ASP A 33 13.74 0.33 1.61
N ASN A 34 12.67 0.79 0.95
CA ASN A 34 11.40 1.09 1.61
C ASN A 34 10.55 -0.16 1.85
N SER A 35 9.76 -0.18 2.92
CA SER A 35 8.83 -1.27 3.24
C SER A 35 7.44 -0.73 3.62
N TYR A 36 6.38 -1.13 2.93
CA TYR A 36 5.02 -0.73 3.32
C TYR A 36 3.97 -1.83 3.17
N GLY A 37 3.05 -1.89 4.14
CA GLY A 37 1.89 -2.77 4.11
C GLY A 37 0.56 -2.01 4.10
N ILE A 38 -0.33 -2.28 3.15
CA ILE A 38 -1.72 -1.81 3.15
C ILE A 38 -2.64 -2.99 3.44
N PHE A 39 -3.50 -2.87 4.45
CA PHE A 39 -4.47 -3.89 4.84
C PHE A 39 -5.88 -3.27 4.84
N GLN A 40 -6.74 -3.72 3.94
CA GLN A 40 -8.09 -3.21 3.76
C GLN A 40 -9.11 -4.31 4.07
N PHE A 41 -10.03 -4.04 4.98
CA PHE A 41 -11.10 -4.96 5.39
C PHE A 41 -12.48 -4.34 5.12
N GLY A 42 -13.47 -5.16 4.76
CA GLY A 42 -14.87 -4.74 4.64
C GLY A 42 -15.33 -4.33 3.22
N ARG A 43 -15.93 -3.14 3.06
CA ARG A 43 -16.43 -2.68 1.76
C ARG A 43 -16.00 -1.26 1.41
N ASN A 44 -15.69 -1.03 0.13
CA ASN A 44 -15.47 0.32 -0.45
C ASN A 44 -14.40 1.19 0.26
N THR A 45 -13.30 0.61 0.71
CA THR A 45 -12.13 1.36 1.20
C THR A 45 -11.19 1.79 0.07
N ASP A 46 -10.62 2.99 0.18
CA ASP A 46 -9.60 3.53 -0.72
C ASP A 46 -8.33 3.89 0.06
N ALA A 47 -7.17 3.41 -0.39
CA ALA A 47 -5.88 3.69 0.22
C ALA A 47 -4.89 4.14 -0.86
N ASN A 48 -4.31 5.32 -0.70
CA ASN A 48 -3.22 5.79 -1.56
C ASN A 48 -2.04 6.18 -0.68
N VAL A 49 -0.94 5.45 -0.82
CA VAL A 49 0.28 5.64 -0.04
C VAL A 49 1.41 5.98 -1.00
N ALA A 50 2.13 7.06 -0.69
CA ALA A 50 3.40 7.39 -1.31
C ALA A 50 4.48 7.42 -0.22
N GLN A 51 5.52 6.61 -0.37
CA GLN A 51 6.77 6.72 0.38
C GLN A 51 7.82 7.26 -0.56
N ASP A 52 8.35 8.45 -0.28
CA ASP A 52 9.40 9.08 -1.07
C ASP A 52 10.61 9.31 -0.16
N GLY A 53 11.71 8.60 -0.43
CA GLY A 53 13.00 8.60 0.28
C GLY A 53 13.46 7.18 0.64
N ASP A 54 14.54 7.04 1.41
CA ASP A 54 15.20 5.74 1.59
C ASP A 54 14.95 5.13 2.98
N GLY A 55 14.82 3.80 3.04
CA GLY A 55 14.73 3.04 4.31
C GLY A 55 13.43 3.24 5.11
N GLN A 56 12.36 3.72 4.48
CA GLN A 56 11.13 4.07 5.19
C GLN A 56 10.25 2.84 5.39
N SER A 57 9.76 2.64 6.60
CA SER A 57 8.84 1.54 6.92
C SER A 57 7.48 2.04 7.41
N GLY A 58 6.38 1.42 6.98
CA GLY A 58 5.04 1.78 7.47
C GLY A 58 3.95 0.77 7.17
N ALA A 59 2.79 0.97 7.79
CA ALA A 59 1.60 0.19 7.50
C ALA A 59 0.33 1.03 7.62
N ALA A 60 -0.62 0.80 6.71
CA ALA A 60 -1.95 1.37 6.73
C ALA A 60 -2.98 0.25 6.91
N VAL A 61 -3.92 0.44 7.83
CA VAL A 61 -5.04 -0.48 8.06
C VAL A 61 -6.34 0.29 7.92
N LEU A 62 -7.23 -0.15 7.02
CA LEU A 62 -8.50 0.49 6.72
C LEU A 62 -9.65 -0.50 6.91
N PHE A 63 -10.76 0.00 7.44
CA PHE A 63 -12.00 -0.75 7.63
C PHE A 63 -13.14 -0.03 6.91
N GLY A 64 -13.88 -0.78 6.10
CA GLY A 64 -15.08 -0.32 5.41
C GLY A 64 -16.31 -1.07 5.91
N TRP A 65 -17.48 -0.43 5.87
CA TRP A 65 -18.74 -0.93 6.41
C TRP A 65 -19.78 -1.07 5.30
#